data_AF-A0A2R6NGJ3-F1
#
_entry.id   AF-A0A2R6NGJ3-F1
#
_cell.length_a   1.000
_cell.length_b   1.000
_cell.length_c   1.000
_cell.angle_alpha   90.00
_cell.angle_beta   90.00
_cell.angle_gamma   90.00
#
_symmetry.space_group_name_H-M   'P 1'
#
loop_
_entity.id
_entity.type
_entity.pdbx_description
1 polymer ?
#
loop_
_entity_poly.entity_id
_entity_poly.type
_entity_poly.pdbx_seq_one_letter_code
_entity_poly.pdbx_strand_id
1 'polypeptide(L)'
;MALEDAVVFSTLFSHLKSWNQVGSFVSAYQEIREARTKAVNTVDVSNAELVRMPPGPDRDRRNESMRRARREWDDDALQWEFEGVAALFAYEAQDAAEVGSSLALYLDMFLWVV
;
A
#
# COMPACT_ATOMS: atom_id res chain seq x y z
N MET A 1 -4.49 -4.32 5.17
CA MET A 1 -5.23 -3.28 5.93
C MET A 1 -5.01 -3.43 7.43
N ALA A 2 -5.90 -4.02 8.22
CA ALA A 2 -5.78 -4.01 9.69
C ALA A 2 -4.51 -4.68 10.27
N LEU A 3 -4.00 -5.73 9.63
CA LEU A 3 -2.74 -6.37 10.06
C LEU A 3 -1.52 -5.46 9.80
N GLU A 4 -1.45 -4.86 8.62
CA GLU A 4 -0.41 -3.87 8.30
C GLU A 4 -0.50 -2.66 9.25
N ASP A 5 -1.71 -2.20 9.57
CA ASP A 5 -1.97 -1.12 10.52
C ASP A 5 -1.40 -1.47 11.91
N ALA A 6 -1.68 -2.67 12.40
CA ALA A 6 -1.16 -3.15 13.68
C ALA A 6 0.37 -3.22 13.67
N VAL A 7 0.98 -3.71 12.59
CA VAL A 7 2.45 -3.77 12.45
C VAL A 7 3.04 -2.36 12.49
N VAL A 8 2.59 -1.45 11.61
CA VAL A 8 3.14 -0.08 11.56
C VAL A 8 2.97 0.63 12.90
N PHE A 9 1.79 0.53 13.52
CA PHE A 9 1.56 1.14 14.83
C PHE A 9 2.50 0.57 15.89
N SER A 10 2.60 -0.76 15.97
CA SER A 10 3.45 -1.43 16.96
C SER A 10 4.94 -1.10 16.77
N THR A 11 5.43 -1.07 15.53
CA THR A 11 6.82 -0.71 15.20
C THR A 11 7.12 0.72 15.61
N LEU A 12 6.32 1.71 15.16
CA LEU A 12 6.53 3.11 15.52
C LEU A 12 6.57 3.33 17.04
N PHE A 13 5.57 2.79 17.75
CA PHE A 13 5.47 2.97 19.20
C PHE A 13 6.46 2.13 20.01
N SER A 14 7.11 1.11 19.42
CA SER A 14 8.22 0.41 20.06
C SER A 14 9.44 1.32 20.31
N HIS A 15 9.57 2.39 19.53
CA HIS A 15 10.63 3.40 19.69
C HIS A 15 10.25 4.51 20.69
N LEU A 16 9.06 4.49 21.28
CA LEU A 16 8.60 5.54 22.19
C LEU A 16 9.49 5.59 23.44
N LYS A 17 10.13 6.73 23.69
CA LYS A 17 10.94 7.00 24.89
C LYS A 17 10.30 8.03 25.81
N SER A 18 9.40 8.86 25.29
CA SER A 18 8.70 9.91 26.03
C SER A 18 7.35 10.23 25.42
N TRP A 19 6.41 10.69 26.27
CA TRP A 19 5.03 11.02 25.87
C TRP A 19 4.93 12.18 24.87
N ASN A 20 5.92 13.07 24.82
CA ASN A 20 5.95 14.16 23.84
C ASN A 20 6.09 13.67 22.38
N GLN A 21 6.62 12.46 22.16
CA GLN A 21 6.80 11.87 20.82
C GLN A 21 5.51 11.26 20.24
N VAL A 22 4.46 11.09 21.06
CA VAL A 22 3.22 10.45 20.62
C VAL A 22 2.58 11.18 19.45
N GLY A 23 2.57 12.52 19.46
CA GLY A 23 2.02 13.31 18.36
C GLY A 23 2.74 13.06 17.04
N SER A 24 4.07 13.02 17.07
CA SER A 24 4.92 12.78 15.90
C SER A 24 4.72 11.37 15.36
N PHE A 25 4.61 10.36 16.22
CA PHE A 25 4.34 8.97 15.80
C PHE A 25 2.92 8.76 15.26
N VAL A 26 1.90 9.41 15.82
CA VAL A 26 0.54 9.35 15.26
C VAL A 26 0.50 9.99 13.87
N SER A 27 1.20 11.09 13.68
CA SER A 27 1.28 11.78 12.38
C SER A 27 1.98 10.91 11.34
N ALA A 28 3.15 10.34 11.68
CA ALA A 28 3.87 9.42 10.82
C ALA A 28 3.03 8.16 10.49
N TYR A 29 2.32 7.60 11.47
CA TYR A 29 1.38 6.49 11.26
C TYR A 29 0.32 6.86 10.22
N GLN A 30 -0.32 8.02 10.35
CA GLN A 30 -1.32 8.47 9.39
C GLN A 30 -0.73 8.61 7.98
N GLU A 31 0.40 9.28 7.83
CA GLU A 31 1.02 9.49 6.51
C GLU A 31 1.33 8.17 5.79
N ILE A 32 1.95 7.21 6.50
CA ILE A 32 2.30 5.89 5.96
C ILE A 32 1.04 5.11 5.59
N ARG A 33 0.07 5.04 6.50
CA ARG A 33 -1.10 4.18 6.33
C ARG A 33 -2.14 4.76 5.40
N GLU A 34 -2.36 6.07 5.41
CA GLU A 34 -3.34 6.72 4.53
C GLU A 34 -2.96 6.56 3.06
N ALA A 35 -1.68 6.80 2.72
CA ALA A 35 -1.18 6.64 1.36
C ALA A 35 -1.36 5.19 0.86
N ARG A 36 -0.93 4.22 1.66
CA ARG A 36 -1.04 2.79 1.35
C ARG A 36 -2.50 2.34 1.20
N THR A 37 -3.37 2.75 2.13
CA THR A 37 -4.79 2.40 2.13
C THR A 37 -5.51 2.94 0.90
N LYS A 38 -5.24 4.20 0.53
CA LYS A 38 -5.81 4.82 -0.66
C LYS A 38 -5.39 4.07 -1.93
N ALA A 39 -4.13 3.67 -2.02
CA ALA A 39 -3.62 2.89 -3.16
C ALA A 39 -4.34 1.54 -3.29
N VAL A 40 -4.43 0.76 -2.19
CA VAL A 40 -5.14 -0.53 -2.18
C VAL A 40 -6.60 -0.37 -2.55
N ASN A 41 -7.29 0.58 -1.91
CA ASN A 41 -8.71 0.80 -2.13
C ASN A 41 -9.02 1.20 -3.59
N THR A 42 -8.14 1.99 -4.22
CA THR A 42 -8.29 2.36 -5.64
C THR A 42 -8.25 1.12 -6.55
N VAL A 43 -7.29 0.22 -6.30
CA VAL A 43 -7.16 -1.03 -7.05
C VAL A 43 -8.34 -1.95 -6.78
N ASP A 44 -8.76 -2.10 -5.53
CA ASP A 44 -9.88 -2.96 -5.14
C ASP A 44 -11.20 -2.52 -5.78
N VAL A 45 -11.50 -1.21 -5.77
CA VAL A 45 -12.71 -0.67 -6.39
C VAL A 45 -12.67 -0.85 -7.91
N SER A 46 -11.55 -0.54 -8.56
CA SER A 46 -11.37 -0.73 -10.00
C SER A 46 -11.53 -2.21 -10.41
N ASN A 47 -10.92 -3.12 -9.64
CA ASN A 47 -11.06 -4.55 -9.87
C ASN A 47 -12.51 -5.03 -9.65
N ALA A 48 -13.18 -4.54 -8.60
CA ALA A 48 -14.59 -4.84 -8.35
C ALA A 48 -15.47 -4.43 -9.55
N GLU A 49 -15.23 -3.24 -10.13
CA GLU A 49 -15.90 -2.77 -11.34
C GLU A 49 -15.63 -3.68 -12.55
N LEU A 50 -14.37 -4.06 -12.75
CA LEU A 50 -13.96 -4.96 -13.82
C LEU A 50 -14.66 -6.32 -13.71
N VAL A 51 -14.72 -6.93 -12.52
CA VAL A 51 -15.31 -8.27 -12.33
C VAL A 51 -16.83 -8.26 -12.36
N ARG A 52 -17.48 -7.17 -11.91
CA ARG A 52 -18.95 -7.07 -11.80
C ARG A 52 -19.65 -6.53 -13.04
N MET A 53 -18.96 -6.34 -14.17
CA MET A 53 -19.58 -5.83 -15.39
C MET A 53 -20.83 -6.64 -15.76
N PRO A 54 -21.98 -5.97 -16.02
CA PRO A 54 -23.20 -6.65 -16.41
C PRO A 54 -23.06 -7.31 -17.79
N PRO A 55 -23.94 -8.25 -18.16
CA PRO A 55 -23.99 -8.79 -19.52
C PRO A 55 -24.05 -7.68 -20.58
N GLY A 56 -23.16 -7.74 -21.57
CA GLY A 56 -23.10 -6.77 -22.65
C GLY A 56 -21.74 -6.76 -23.37
N PRO A 57 -21.61 -5.95 -24.43
CA PRO A 57 -20.42 -5.94 -25.28
C PRO A 57 -19.11 -5.70 -24.53
N ASP A 58 -19.11 -4.87 -23.49
CA ASP A 58 -17.90 -4.55 -22.73
C ASP A 58 -17.43 -5.71 -21.85
N ARG A 59 -18.37 -6.44 -21.23
CA ARG A 59 -18.05 -7.66 -20.50
C ARG A 59 -17.51 -8.73 -21.43
N ASP A 60 -18.10 -8.86 -22.62
CA ASP A 60 -17.68 -9.86 -23.59
C ASP A 60 -16.27 -9.55 -24.11
N ARG A 61 -15.98 -8.28 -24.40
CA ARG A 61 -14.63 -7.80 -24.75
C ARG A 61 -13.61 -8.06 -23.63
N ARG A 62 -13.95 -7.76 -22.38
CA ARG A 62 -13.11 -8.09 -21.22
C ARG A 62 -12.83 -9.59 -21.16
N ASN A 63 -13.87 -10.42 -21.26
CA ASN A 63 -13.74 -11.87 -21.17
C ASN A 63 -12.86 -12.44 -22.30
N GLU A 64 -13.00 -11.93 -23.52
CA GLU A 64 -12.14 -12.31 -24.64
C GLU A 64 -10.68 -11.89 -24.40
N SER A 65 -10.45 -10.66 -23.97
CA SER A 65 -9.12 -10.16 -23.61
C SER A 65 -8.44 -11.04 -22.55
N MET A 66 -9.14 -11.37 -21.46
CA MET A 66 -8.61 -12.24 -20.39
C MET A 66 -8.33 -13.67 -20.87
N ARG A 67 -9.17 -14.23 -21.76
CA ARG A 67 -8.94 -15.56 -22.35
C ARG A 67 -7.73 -15.59 -23.27
N ARG A 68 -7.52 -14.50 -24.01
CA ARG A 68 -6.38 -14.34 -24.92
C ARG A 68 -5.09 -14.18 -24.13
N ALA A 69 -5.08 -13.31 -23.12
CA ALA A 69 -3.94 -13.11 -22.22
C ALA A 69 -3.45 -14.46 -21.66
N ARG A 70 -4.35 -15.30 -21.14
CA ARG A 70 -4.01 -16.63 -20.60
C ARG A 70 -3.30 -17.58 -21.59
N ARG A 71 -3.39 -17.34 -22.90
CA ARG A 71 -2.78 -18.18 -23.95
C ARG A 71 -1.51 -17.56 -24.55
N GLU A 72 -1.33 -16.25 -24.41
CA GLU A 72 -0.30 -15.44 -25.09
C GLU A 72 0.68 -14.79 -24.10
N TRP A 73 0.71 -15.21 -22.84
CA TRP A 73 1.69 -14.71 -21.87
C TRP A 73 3.11 -15.11 -22.28
N ASP A 74 3.80 -14.20 -22.96
CA ASP A 74 5.25 -14.17 -23.03
C ASP A 74 5.84 -13.57 -21.75
N ASP A 75 7.16 -13.69 -21.60
CA ASP A 75 7.86 -13.32 -20.37
C ASP A 75 7.71 -11.82 -20.03
N ASP A 76 7.62 -10.96 -21.04
CA ASP A 76 7.49 -9.49 -20.86
C ASP A 76 6.09 -9.12 -20.35
N ALA A 77 5.04 -9.73 -20.91
CA ALA A 77 3.67 -9.55 -20.45
C ALA A 77 3.47 -10.11 -19.03
N LEU A 78 4.14 -11.23 -18.72
CA LEU A 78 4.15 -11.80 -17.37
C LEU A 78 4.80 -10.85 -16.38
N GLN A 79 5.98 -10.32 -16.71
CA GLN A 79 6.73 -9.43 -15.83
C GLN A 79 5.95 -8.17 -15.50
N TRP A 80 5.31 -7.52 -16.47
CA TRP A 80 4.54 -6.29 -16.24
C TRP A 80 3.35 -6.51 -15.29
N GLU A 81 2.58 -7.59 -15.49
CA GLU A 81 1.48 -7.96 -14.59
C GLU A 81 2.01 -8.32 -13.19
N PHE A 82 3.12 -9.06 -13.11
CA PHE A 82 3.75 -9.41 -11.84
C PHE A 82 4.28 -8.20 -11.09
N GLU A 83 4.80 -7.17 -11.77
CA GLU A 83 5.24 -5.92 -11.15
C GLU A 83 4.07 -5.18 -10.48
N GLY A 84 2.91 -5.10 -11.15
CA GLY A 84 1.70 -4.51 -10.58
C GLY A 84 1.17 -5.28 -9.36
N VAL A 85 1.18 -6.62 -9.44
CA VAL A 85 0.81 -7.50 -8.33
C VAL A 85 1.83 -7.37 -7.18
N ALA A 86 3.12 -7.38 -7.48
CA ALA A 86 4.18 -7.24 -6.49
C ALA A 86 4.10 -5.89 -5.78
N ALA A 87 3.83 -4.80 -6.48
CA ALA A 87 3.65 -3.48 -5.87
C ALA A 87 2.51 -3.46 -4.82
N LEU A 88 1.47 -4.29 -5.01
CA LEU A 88 0.35 -4.39 -4.08
C LEU A 88 0.61 -5.38 -2.92
N PHE A 89 1.18 -6.54 -3.23
CA PHE A 89 1.28 -7.69 -2.32
C PHE A 89 2.64 -7.84 -1.63
N ALA A 90 3.72 -7.29 -2.19
CA ALA A 90 5.06 -7.30 -1.60
C ALA A 90 5.31 -6.07 -0.69
N TYR A 91 4.24 -5.39 -0.26
CA TYR A 91 4.35 -4.29 0.70
C TYR A 91 4.74 -4.82 2.08
N GLU A 92 5.91 -4.42 2.58
CA GLU A 92 6.39 -4.76 3.92
C GLU A 92 6.10 -3.64 4.91
N ALA A 93 5.14 -3.89 5.80
CA ALA A 93 4.65 -2.91 6.76
C ALA A 93 5.71 -2.48 7.77
N GLN A 94 6.56 -3.42 8.20
CA GLN A 94 7.61 -3.13 9.18
C GLN A 94 8.69 -2.22 8.58
N ASP A 95 9.17 -2.50 7.37
CA ASP A 95 10.17 -1.67 6.69
C ASP A 95 9.69 -0.24 6.47
N ALA A 96 8.43 -0.08 6.06
CA ALA A 96 7.81 1.23 5.91
C ALA A 96 7.78 2.02 7.24
N ALA A 97 7.52 1.31 8.36
CA ALA A 97 7.49 1.92 9.69
C ALA A 97 8.89 2.26 10.22
N GLU A 98 9.92 1.46 9.93
CA GLU A 98 11.32 1.73 10.31
C GLU A 98 11.87 2.98 9.61
N VAL A 99 11.51 3.19 8.33
CA VAL A 99 11.86 4.43 7.61
C VAL A 99 11.14 5.63 8.24
N GLY A 100 9.85 5.47 8.53
CA GLY A 100 9.02 6.52 9.14
C GLY A 100 9.43 6.89 10.57
N SER A 101 9.84 5.92 11.38
CA SER A 101 10.29 6.16 12.76
C SER A 101 11.55 7.02 12.78
N SER A 102 12.50 6.74 11.88
CA SER A 102 13.72 7.53 11.71
C SER A 102 13.40 8.99 11.37
N LEU A 103 12.54 9.23 10.37
CA LEU A 103 12.12 10.57 9.95
C LEU A 103 11.41 11.35 11.06
N ALA A 104 10.49 10.71 11.79
CA ALA A 104 9.78 11.33 12.90
C ALA A 104 10.75 11.76 14.03
N LEU A 105 11.71 10.89 14.38
CA LEU A 105 12.73 11.20 15.39
C LEU A 105 13.68 12.32 14.95
N TYR A 106 14.03 12.38 13.67
CA TYR A 106 14.85 13.46 13.11
C TYR A 106 14.13 14.81 13.18
N LEU A 107 12.84 14.86 12.81
CA LEU A 107 12.05 16.09 12.85
C LEU A 107 11.84 16.59 14.29
N ASP A 108 11.59 15.69 15.24
CA ASP A 108 11.53 16.02 16.66
C ASP A 108 12.84 16.63 17.18
N MET A 109 14.01 16.14 16.72
CA MET A 109 15.30 16.69 17.15
C MET A 109 15.54 18.13 16.63
N PHE A 110 15.07 18.45 15.43
CA PHE A 110 15.24 19.78 14.82
C PHE A 110 14.27 20.84 15.36
N LEU A 111 13.04 20.43 15.74
CA LEU A 111 12.04 21.34 16.33
C LEU A 111 12.40 21.85 17.74
N TRP A 112 13.43 21.29 18.39
CA TRP A 112 13.96 21.76 19.69
C TRP A 112 15.23 22.62 19.58
N VAL A 113 15.72 22.92 18.38
CA VAL A 113 16.94 23.73 18.14
C VAL A 113 16.61 25.14 17.63
N VAL A 114 15.34 25.50 17.48
CA VAL A 114 14.88 26.85 17.10
C VAL A 114 13.96 27.43 18.16
#